data_AF-A0A2S0K5L3-F1
#
_entry.id   AF-A0A2S0K5L3-F1
#
_cell.length_a   1.000
_cell.length_b   1.000
_cell.length_c   1.000
_cell.angle_alpha   90.00
_cell.angle_beta   90.00
_cell.angle_gamma   90.00
#
_symmetry.space_group_name_H-M   'P 1'
#
loop_
_entity.id
_entity.type
_entity.pdbx_description
1 polymer ?
#
loop_
_entity_poly.entity_id
_entity_poly.type
_entity_poly.pdbx_seq_one_letter_code
_entity_poly.pdbx_strand_id
1 'polypeptide(L)'
;MMKLQPADEMKKVAGSNFSKLKANALESDEFKKLIKGIETQAEKGLCEYTYYHNTDKQIVSIFQSVLLENGYKASRHLSGLGLTIKW
;
A
#
# COMPACT_ATOMS: atom_id res chain seq x y z
N MET A 1 -34.87 -15.55 15.38
CA MET A 1 -33.89 -16.29 14.55
C MET A 1 -32.99 -15.29 13.84
N MET A 2 -31.76 -15.08 14.31
CA MET A 2 -30.73 -14.40 13.52
C MET A 2 -30.39 -15.32 12.34
N LYS A 3 -30.72 -14.90 11.12
CA LYS A 3 -30.26 -15.58 9.90
C LYS A 3 -28.77 -15.29 9.75
N LEU A 4 -27.93 -16.25 10.10
CA LEU A 4 -26.51 -16.24 9.76
C LEU A 4 -26.39 -16.17 8.24
N GLN A 5 -25.90 -15.06 7.71
CA GLN A 5 -25.62 -14.95 6.27
C GLN A 5 -24.53 -15.98 5.89
N PRO A 6 -24.64 -16.65 4.73
CA PRO A 6 -23.70 -17.68 4.33
C PRO A 6 -22.28 -17.11 4.17
N ALA A 7 -21.27 -17.83 4.66
CA ALA A 7 -19.86 -17.43 4.63
C ALA A 7 -19.33 -17.08 3.23
N ASP A 8 -19.94 -17.60 2.16
CA ASP A 8 -19.58 -17.29 0.77
C ASP A 8 -19.99 -15.88 0.33
N GLU A 9 -21.09 -15.33 0.85
CA GLU A 9 -21.46 -13.93 0.60
C GLU A 9 -20.47 -12.99 1.32
N MET A 10 -20.05 -13.33 2.54
CA MET A 10 -19.05 -12.56 3.28
C MET A 10 -17.69 -12.52 2.57
N LYS A 11 -17.23 -13.63 1.98
CA LYS A 11 -15.99 -13.67 1.18
C LYS A 11 -16.05 -12.78 -0.07
N LYS A 12 -17.19 -12.76 -0.77
CA LYS A 12 -17.40 -11.91 -1.95
C LYS A 12 -17.36 -10.41 -1.61
N VAL A 13 -17.96 -10.02 -0.49
CA VAL A 13 -17.96 -8.63 -0.01
C VAL A 13 -16.55 -8.20 0.42
N ALA A 14 -15.80 -9.08 1.09
CA ALA A 14 -14.43 -8.81 1.50
C ALA A 14 -13.48 -8.57 0.31
N GLY A 15 -13.59 -9.39 -0.75
CA GLY A 15 -12.79 -9.20 -1.98
C GLY A 15 -13.09 -7.89 -2.71
N SER A 16 -14.38 -7.52 -2.81
CA SER A 16 -14.81 -6.26 -3.44
C SER A 16 -14.31 -5.03 -2.67
N ASN A 17 -14.32 -5.09 -1.33
CA ASN A 17 -13.82 -4.00 -0.49
C ASN A 17 -12.32 -3.82 -0.61
N PHE A 18 -11.53 -4.91 -0.72
CA PHE A 18 -10.08 -4.79 -0.90
C PHE A 18 -9.72 -4.18 -2.25
N SER A 19 -10.39 -4.57 -3.34
CA SER A 19 -10.17 -3.96 -4.66
C SER A 19 -10.51 -2.47 -4.68
N LYS A 20 -11.62 -2.06 -4.05
CA LYS A 20 -11.96 -0.65 -3.90
C LYS A 20 -10.94 0.11 -3.06
N LEU A 21 -10.48 -0.49 -1.96
CA LEU A 21 -9.45 0.11 -1.11
C LEU A 21 -8.13 0.28 -1.87
N LYS A 22 -7.70 -0.72 -2.66
CA LYS A 22 -6.50 -0.63 -3.51
C LYS A 22 -6.65 0.50 -4.53
N ALA A 23 -7.79 0.60 -5.22
CA ALA A 23 -8.04 1.67 -6.19
C ALA A 23 -7.98 3.06 -5.52
N ASN A 24 -8.71 3.26 -4.42
CA ASN A 24 -8.74 4.53 -3.69
C ASN A 24 -7.35 4.90 -3.15
N ALA A 25 -6.59 3.92 -2.65
CA ALA A 25 -5.23 4.14 -2.15
C ALA A 25 -4.30 4.63 -3.27
N LEU A 26 -4.40 4.07 -4.47
CA LEU A 26 -3.57 4.44 -5.63
C LEU A 26 -3.93 5.79 -6.23
N GLU A 27 -5.18 6.23 -6.09
CA GLU A 27 -5.61 7.58 -6.50
C GLU A 27 -5.30 8.66 -5.45
N SER A 28 -4.96 8.25 -4.22
CA SER A 28 -4.73 9.17 -3.10
C SER A 28 -3.48 10.05 -3.27
N ASP A 29 -3.52 11.22 -2.65
CA ASP A 29 -2.35 12.11 -2.60
C ASP A 29 -1.18 11.50 -1.83
N GLU A 30 -1.44 10.54 -0.94
CA GLU A 30 -0.41 9.81 -0.22
C GLU A 30 0.41 8.93 -1.17
N PHE A 31 -0.23 8.27 -2.13
CA PHE A 31 0.50 7.52 -3.15
C PHE A 31 1.32 8.43 -4.05
N LYS A 32 0.76 9.58 -4.47
CA LYS A 32 1.50 10.59 -5.25
C LYS A 32 2.73 11.11 -4.49
N LYS A 33 2.61 11.35 -3.17
CA LYS A 33 3.75 11.75 -2.32
C LYS A 33 4.82 10.66 -2.24
N LEU A 34 4.42 9.39 -2.13
CA LEU A 34 5.36 8.27 -2.13
C LEU A 34 6.15 8.21 -3.44
N ILE A 35 5.49 8.30 -4.59
CA ILE A 35 6.15 8.28 -5.91
C ILE A 35 7.08 9.48 -6.06
N LYS A 36 6.59 10.69 -5.75
CA LYS A 36 7.42 11.91 -5.79
C LYS A 36 8.65 11.81 -4.89
N GLY A 37 8.52 11.16 -3.73
CA GLY A 37 9.63 10.90 -2.81
C GLY A 37 10.72 10.02 -3.45
N ILE A 38 10.31 8.96 -4.15
CA ILE A 38 11.22 8.08 -4.92
C ILE A 38 11.92 8.89 -6.01
N GLU A 39 11.17 9.62 -6.85
CA GLU A 39 11.70 10.46 -7.93
C GLU A 39 12.72 11.47 -7.41
N THR A 40 12.37 12.18 -6.33
CA THR A 40 13.25 13.19 -5.73
C THR A 40 14.57 12.60 -5.21
N GLN A 41 14.56 11.37 -4.69
CA GLN A 41 15.80 10.72 -4.25
C GLN A 41 16.61 10.19 -5.44
N ALA A 42 15.95 9.68 -6.47
CA ALA A 42 16.61 9.26 -7.70
C ALA A 42 17.31 10.44 -8.40
N GLU A 43 16.67 11.61 -8.47
CA GLU A 43 17.28 12.86 -8.99
C GLU A 43 18.53 13.29 -8.21
N LYS A 44 18.62 12.93 -6.93
CA LYS A 44 19.80 13.17 -6.08
C LYS A 44 20.88 12.10 -6.22
N GLY A 45 20.69 11.11 -7.10
CA GLY A 45 21.61 9.99 -7.29
C GLY A 45 21.55 8.92 -6.18
N LEU A 46 20.48 8.91 -5.38
CA LEU A 46 20.26 7.89 -4.35
C LEU A 46 19.43 6.73 -4.92
N CYS A 47 19.56 5.55 -4.30
CA CYS A 47 18.86 4.32 -4.69
C CYS A 47 17.91 3.79 -3.60
N GLU A 48 17.64 4.61 -2.59
CA GLU A 48 16.76 4.26 -1.47
C GLU A 48 15.89 5.45 -1.06
N TYR A 49 14.63 5.17 -0.70
CA TYR A 49 13.71 6.11 -0.09
C TYR A 49 12.94 5.43 1.05
N THR A 50 12.77 6.13 2.16
CA THR A 50 11.91 5.67 3.26
C THR A 50 10.66 6.55 3.34
N TYR A 51 9.51 5.89 3.25
CA TYR A 51 8.18 6.48 3.37
C TYR A 51 7.54 6.07 4.70
N TYR A 52 6.84 7.00 5.34
CA TYR A 52 6.01 6.73 6.52
C TYR A 52 4.59 7.21 6.27
N HIS A 53 3.63 6.38 6.64
CA HIS A 53 2.22 6.69 6.66
C HIS A 53 1.74 6.86 8.10
N ASN A 54 0.91 7.86 8.34
CA ASN A 54 0.63 8.30 9.71
C ASN A 54 -0.24 7.31 10.51
N THR A 55 -1.16 6.57 9.87
CA THR A 55 -2.18 5.83 10.62
C THR A 55 -2.58 4.46 10.02
N ASP A 56 -2.50 4.27 8.70
CA ASP A 56 -3.09 3.09 8.06
C ASP A 56 -2.06 2.03 7.57
N LYS A 57 -2.01 0.90 8.28
CA LYS A 57 -1.15 -0.25 7.94
C LYS A 57 -1.62 -1.00 6.69
N GLN A 58 -2.90 -0.94 6.34
CA GLN A 58 -3.44 -1.58 5.14
C GLN A 58 -3.01 -0.81 3.88
N ILE A 59 -3.03 0.51 3.93
CA ILE A 59 -2.51 1.36 2.83
C ILE A 59 -1.03 1.08 2.59
N VAL A 60 -0.23 1.00 3.65
CA VAL A 60 1.18 0.61 3.57
C VAL A 60 1.34 -0.78 2.93
N SER A 61 0.43 -1.72 3.20
CA SER A 61 0.44 -3.05 2.59
C SER A 61 0.15 -3.02 1.09
N ILE A 62 -0.81 -2.20 0.69
CA ILE A 62 -1.19 -2.00 -0.70
C ILE A 62 -0.01 -1.40 -1.47
N PHE A 63 0.58 -0.33 -0.95
CA PHE A 63 1.73 0.33 -1.59
C PHE A 63 2.92 -0.61 -1.72
N GLN A 64 3.23 -1.38 -0.67
CA GLN A 64 4.29 -2.38 -0.72
C GLN A 64 4.04 -3.40 -1.85
N SER A 65 2.82 -3.94 -1.94
CA SER A 65 2.48 -4.94 -2.95
C SER A 65 2.64 -4.37 -4.36
N VAL A 66 2.15 -3.15 -4.58
CA VAL A 66 2.23 -2.47 -5.88
C VAL A 66 3.68 -2.16 -6.27
N LEU A 67 4.51 -1.74 -5.32
CA LEU A 67 5.95 -1.50 -5.57
C LEU A 67 6.69 -2.79 -5.94
N LEU A 68 6.41 -3.89 -5.22
CA LEU A 68 6.98 -5.20 -5.56
C LEU A 68 6.54 -5.69 -6.94
N GLU A 69 5.25 -5.51 -7.29
CA GLU A 69 4.68 -5.82 -8.62
C GLU A 69 5.40 -5.04 -9.75
N ASN A 70 5.97 -3.87 -9.45
CA ASN A 70 6.67 -3.01 -10.41
C ASN A 70 8.20 -3.11 -10.32
N GLY A 71 8.74 -4.12 -9.63
CA GLY A 71 10.18 -4.42 -9.62
C GLY A 71 11.01 -3.69 -8.56
N TYR A 72 10.38 -2.88 -7.70
CA TYR A 72 11.06 -2.27 -6.57
C TYR A 72 11.29 -3.30 -5.45
N LYS A 73 12.32 -3.09 -4.64
CA LYS A 73 12.49 -3.81 -3.36
C LYS A 73 11.84 -2.99 -2.25
N ALA A 74 10.66 -3.41 -1.78
CA ALA A 74 9.90 -2.71 -0.74
C ALA A 74 9.82 -3.54 0.56
N SER A 75 10.48 -3.06 1.61
CA SER A 75 10.50 -3.68 2.94
C SER A 75 9.69 -2.87 3.93
N ARG A 76 8.78 -3.53 4.64
CA ARG A 76 7.95 -2.89 5.66
C ARG A 76 8.68 -2.79 6.99
N HIS A 77 8.49 -1.66 7.66
CA HIS A 77 9.00 -1.42 9.01
C HIS A 77 8.23 -2.23 10.05
N LEU A 78 8.85 -2.50 11.20
CA LEU A 78 8.25 -3.28 12.31
C LEU A 78 6.94 -2.66 12.82
N SER A 79 6.80 -1.33 12.76
CA SER A 79 5.56 -0.63 13.13
C SER A 79 4.39 -0.98 12.21
N GLY A 80 4.67 -1.41 10.98
CA GLY A 80 3.72 -1.60 9.90
C GLY A 80 3.28 -0.29 9.23
N LEU A 81 3.84 0.85 9.64
CA LEU A 81 3.47 2.19 9.20
C LEU A 81 4.49 2.81 8.24
N GLY A 82 5.57 2.11 7.90
CA GLY A 82 6.62 2.61 7.02
C GLY A 82 7.10 1.58 6.01
N LEU A 83 7.68 2.08 4.92
CA LEU A 83 8.32 1.32 3.86
C LEU A 83 9.71 1.89 3.60
N THR A 84 10.69 1.01 3.49
CA THR A 84 11.96 1.30 2.81
C THR A 84 11.89 0.72 1.41
N ILE A 85 12.06 1.58 0.41
CA ILE A 85 11.98 1.26 -1.02
C ILE A 85 13.38 1.40 -1.61
N LYS A 86 13.83 0.40 -2.38
CA LYS A 86 15.05 0.44 -3.19
C LYS A 86 14.74 0.14 -4.66
N TRP A 87 15.53 0.71 -5.55
CA TRP A 87 15.47 0.49 -7.01
C TRP A 87 16.86 0.24 -7.57
#